data_AF-A0A9E3YK79-F1
#
_entry.id   AF-A0A9E3YK79-F1
#
_cell.length_a   1.000
_cell.length_b   1.000
_cell.length_c   1.000
_cell.angle_alpha   90.00
_cell.angle_beta   90.00
_cell.angle_gamma   90.00
#
_symmetry.space_group_name_H-M   'P 1'
#
loop_
_entity.id
_entity.type
_entity.pdbx_description
1 polymer ?
#
loop_
_entity_poly.entity_id
_entity_poly.type
_entity_poly.pdbx_seq_one_letter_code
_entity_poly.pdbx_strand_id
1 'polypeptide(L)'
;GASFVGFFLRASVIARRGYPDPALFLYGDDAIYTMGLTRAGHRLGFAPSVRFTHDSTTYSTADPRIRPLWKVYYYHRNLLILYRMATGVFFVPVLAYYVPRWLLRLKAHGGERGRFLRLFALALADGLRRRTGRPHAEVLARAEGRAPDP
;
A
#
# COMPACT_ATOMS: atom_id res chain seq x y z
N GLY A 1 -12.24 5.35 -3.50
CA GLY A 1 -11.76 5.33 -2.11
C GLY A 1 -11.65 6.75 -1.60
N ALA A 2 -11.48 6.93 -0.29
CA ALA A 2 -11.19 8.23 0.33
C ALA A 2 -9.96 8.10 1.23
N SER A 3 -9.23 9.20 1.44
CA SER A 3 -8.04 9.23 2.31
C SER A 3 -8.37 9.53 3.76
N PHE A 4 -7.61 8.94 4.70
CA PHE A 4 -7.79 9.16 6.14
C PHE A 4 -7.47 10.58 6.63
N VAL A 5 -6.83 11.42 5.82
CA VAL A 5 -6.52 12.82 6.16
C VAL A 5 -7.78 13.67 6.39
N GLY A 6 -8.93 13.26 5.88
CA GLY A 6 -10.20 13.99 6.01
C GLY A 6 -11.43 13.06 6.01
N PHE A 7 -11.29 11.87 6.58
CA PHE A 7 -12.31 10.84 6.53
C PHE A 7 -13.12 10.74 7.83
N PHE A 8 -14.40 11.10 7.75
CA PHE A 8 -15.36 10.91 8.83
C PHE A 8 -16.16 9.62 8.64
N LEU A 9 -16.31 8.86 9.71
CA LEU A 9 -17.06 7.61 9.71
C LEU A 9 -18.02 7.56 10.90
N ARG A 10 -19.24 7.07 10.65
CA ARG A 10 -20.21 6.83 11.72
C ARG A 10 -19.67 5.75 12.68
N ALA A 11 -19.70 6.01 13.98
CA ALA A 11 -19.25 5.04 14.99
C ALA A 11 -19.93 3.67 14.85
N SER A 12 -21.22 3.64 14.48
CA SER A 12 -21.96 2.40 14.26
C SER A 12 -21.46 1.58 13.06
N VAL A 13 -20.80 2.20 12.08
CA VAL A 13 -20.15 1.48 10.98
C VAL A 13 -18.89 0.78 11.48
N ILE A 14 -18.08 1.45 12.31
CA ILE A 14 -16.89 0.85 12.94
C ILE A 14 -17.31 -0.32 13.83
N ALA A 15 -18.32 -0.15 14.68
CA ALA A 15 -18.82 -1.20 15.56
C ALA A 15 -19.27 -2.47 14.78
N ARG A 16 -19.81 -2.30 13.56
CA ARG A 16 -20.28 -3.41 12.72
C ARG A 16 -19.24 -3.99 11.77
N ARG A 17 -18.27 -3.19 11.31
CA ARG A 17 -17.34 -3.58 10.24
C ARG A 17 -15.87 -3.66 10.70
N GLY A 18 -15.59 -3.24 11.94
CA GLY A 18 -14.25 -3.18 12.49
C GLY A 18 -13.47 -1.95 12.05
N TYR A 19 -12.23 -1.87 12.54
CA TYR A 19 -11.24 -0.85 12.16
C TYR A 19 -10.51 -1.25 10.87
N PRO A 20 -9.82 -0.31 10.20
CA PRO A 20 -8.85 -0.65 9.16
C PRO A 20 -7.83 -1.68 9.64
N ASP A 21 -7.40 -2.59 8.74
CA ASP A 21 -6.44 -3.64 9.09
C ASP A 21 -5.08 -3.03 9.44
N PRO A 22 -4.62 -3.11 10.71
CA PRO A 22 -3.35 -2.53 11.13
C PRO A 22 -2.14 -3.19 10.45
N ALA A 23 -2.29 -4.44 9.96
CA ALA A 23 -1.21 -5.14 9.27
C ALA A 23 -0.94 -4.58 7.86
N LEU A 24 -1.84 -3.75 7.32
CA LEU A 24 -1.57 -2.96 6.11
C LEU A 24 -0.49 -1.91 6.36
N PHE A 25 -0.39 -1.41 7.59
CA PHE A 25 0.57 -0.42 8.10
C PHE A 25 0.61 0.92 7.36
N LEU A 26 1.02 0.94 6.09
CA LEU A 26 1.16 2.15 5.28
C LEU A 26 0.84 1.87 3.81
N TYR A 27 0.29 2.87 3.12
CA TYR A 27 -0.06 2.90 1.69
C TYR A 27 -1.29 2.08 1.32
N GLY A 28 -2.35 2.78 0.89
CA GLY A 28 -3.55 2.17 0.30
C GLY A 28 -4.47 1.49 1.31
N ASP A 29 -4.16 1.54 2.60
CA ASP A 29 -4.99 1.11 3.71
C ASP A 29 -6.33 1.85 3.74
N ASP A 30 -6.29 3.16 3.50
CA ASP A 30 -7.46 4.02 3.36
C ASP A 30 -8.38 3.60 2.19
N ALA A 31 -7.80 3.37 1.01
CA ALA A 31 -8.50 2.95 -0.18
C ALA A 31 -9.06 1.52 -0.05
N ILE A 32 -8.30 0.60 0.54
CA ILE A 32 -8.73 -0.78 0.81
C ILE A 32 -9.91 -0.77 1.79
N TYR A 33 -9.80 -0.04 2.90
CA TYR A 33 -10.86 0.03 3.91
C TYR A 33 -12.14 0.66 3.35
N THR A 34 -12.02 1.83 2.69
CA THR A 34 -13.18 2.53 2.13
C THR A 34 -13.85 1.77 0.99
N MET A 35 -13.08 1.06 0.15
CA MET A 35 -13.66 0.15 -0.85
C MET A 35 -14.31 -1.08 -0.22
N GLY A 36 -13.80 -1.56 0.92
CA GLY A 36 -14.45 -2.61 1.70
C GLY A 36 -15.82 -2.17 2.20
N LEU A 37 -15.91 -0.94 2.69
CA LEU A 37 -17.18 -0.35 3.12
C LEU A 37 -18.18 -0.22 1.96
N THR A 38 -17.75 0.26 0.78
CA THR A 38 -18.66 0.40 -0.37
C THR A 38 -19.13 -0.94 -0.92
N ARG A 39 -18.24 -1.94 -0.99
CA ARG A 39 -18.62 -3.32 -1.35
C ARG A 39 -19.58 -3.95 -0.34
N ALA A 40 -19.54 -3.48 0.91
CA ALA A 40 -20.46 -3.89 1.98
C ALA A 40 -21.77 -3.06 2.02
N GLY A 41 -22.04 -2.26 0.99
CA GLY A 41 -23.28 -1.49 0.81
C GLY A 41 -23.29 -0.10 1.45
N HIS A 42 -22.18 0.35 2.06
CA HIS A 42 -22.10 1.70 2.60
C HIS A 42 -21.87 2.74 1.50
N ARG A 43 -22.39 3.95 1.70
CA ARG A 43 -22.20 5.06 0.77
C ARG A 43 -21.07 5.96 1.25
N LEU A 44 -20.23 6.40 0.32
CA LEU A 44 -19.23 7.45 0.54
C LEU A 44 -19.76 8.76 -0.05
N GLY A 45 -19.68 9.84 0.72
CA GLY A 45 -20.01 11.19 0.30
C GLY A 45 -18.78 12.07 0.26
N PHE A 46 -18.75 13.05 -0.64
CA PHE A 46 -17.71 14.06 -0.74
C PHE A 46 -18.31 15.44 -0.42
N ALA A 47 -17.72 16.15 0.55
CA ALA A 47 -18.17 17.47 1.00
C ALA A 47 -17.10 18.53 0.64
N PRO A 48 -17.21 19.21 -0.52
CA PRO A 48 -16.17 20.12 -1.02
C PRO A 48 -15.97 21.38 -0.18
N SER A 49 -16.92 21.70 0.70
CA SER A 49 -16.81 22.80 1.67
C SER A 49 -15.82 22.49 2.80
N VAL A 50 -15.55 21.21 3.08
CA VAL A 50 -14.60 20.79 4.11
C VAL A 50 -13.23 20.63 3.47
N ARG A 51 -12.23 21.34 3.99
CA ARG A 51 -10.87 21.36 3.44
C ARG A 51 -9.87 21.01 4.53
N PHE A 52 -8.88 20.20 4.17
CA PHE A 52 -7.78 19.81 5.04
C PHE A 52 -6.46 20.18 4.36
N THR A 53 -5.54 20.76 5.12
CA THR A 53 -4.16 20.99 4.69
C THR A 53 -3.31 19.81 5.15
N HIS A 54 -2.49 19.26 4.26
CA HIS A 54 -1.59 18.16 4.57
C HIS A 54 -0.18 18.52 4.13
N ASP A 55 0.74 18.56 5.08
CA ASP A 55 2.15 18.81 4.80
C ASP A 55 2.80 17.55 4.21
N SER A 56 2.64 17.36 2.90
CA SER A 56 3.27 16.26 2.18
C SER A 56 4.60 16.71 1.57
N THR A 57 5.70 16.36 2.23
CA THR A 57 7.06 16.55 1.69
C THR A 57 7.57 15.32 0.93
N THR A 58 6.75 14.26 0.81
CA THR A 58 7.20 12.92 0.39
C THR A 58 7.29 12.74 -1.14
N TYR A 59 6.66 13.62 -1.94
CA TYR A 59 6.69 13.54 -3.41
C TYR A 59 7.47 14.72 -3.98
N SER A 60 8.80 14.61 -4.00
CA SER A 60 9.62 15.45 -4.87
C SER A 60 9.56 14.87 -6.28
N THR A 61 9.06 15.62 -7.25
CA THR A 61 9.12 15.26 -8.68
C THR A 61 10.56 15.03 -9.16
N ALA A 62 11.56 15.53 -8.42
CA ALA A 62 12.98 15.34 -8.72
C ALA A 62 13.54 13.98 -8.27
N ASP A 63 12.89 13.27 -7.33
CA ASP A 63 13.34 11.96 -6.87
C ASP A 63 12.20 10.90 -6.95
N PRO A 64 12.15 10.09 -8.02
CA PRO A 64 11.14 9.05 -8.17
C PRO A 64 11.37 7.83 -7.26
N ARG A 65 12.42 7.83 -6.42
CA ARG A 65 12.76 6.71 -5.55
C ARG A 65 11.84 6.64 -4.35
N ILE A 66 11.43 5.43 -4.00
CA ILE A 66 10.73 5.17 -2.74
C ILE A 66 11.78 5.12 -1.62
N ARG A 67 11.78 6.14 -0.77
CA ARG A 67 12.68 6.25 0.40
C ARG A 67 11.91 6.45 1.70
N PRO A 68 12.33 5.81 2.81
CA PRO A 68 13.28 4.68 2.91
C PRO A 68 12.84 3.39 2.17
N LEU A 69 13.79 2.49 1.90
CA LEU A 69 13.60 1.33 1.00
C LEU A 69 12.55 0.32 1.50
N TRP A 70 12.36 0.16 2.81
CA TRP A 70 11.35 -0.74 3.38
C TRP A 70 9.93 -0.42 2.91
N LYS A 71 9.65 0.84 2.55
CA LYS A 71 8.35 1.29 2.02
C LYS A 71 7.99 0.59 0.70
N VAL A 72 8.99 0.12 -0.06
CA VAL A 72 8.79 -0.68 -1.28
C VAL A 72 7.94 -1.91 -0.99
N TYR A 73 8.12 -2.55 0.17
CA TYR A 73 7.37 -3.75 0.54
C TYR A 73 5.87 -3.43 0.68
N TYR A 74 5.53 -2.49 1.58
CA TYR A 74 4.13 -2.14 1.86
C TYR A 74 3.43 -1.52 0.66
N TYR A 75 4.11 -0.63 -0.07
CA TYR A 75 3.56 0.01 -1.27
C TYR A 75 3.09 -1.02 -2.29
N HIS A 76 3.96 -1.93 -2.72
CA HIS A 76 3.60 -2.91 -3.74
C HIS A 76 2.65 -3.99 -3.22
N ARG A 77 2.86 -4.50 -1.99
CA ARG A 77 1.98 -5.52 -1.39
C ARG A 77 0.53 -5.01 -1.30
N ASN A 78 0.34 -3.80 -0.79
CA ASN A 78 -1.00 -3.25 -0.60
C ASN A 78 -1.65 -2.84 -1.93
N LEU A 79 -0.87 -2.32 -2.90
CA LEU A 79 -1.36 -2.06 -4.25
C LEU A 79 -1.89 -3.31 -4.93
N LEU A 80 -1.26 -4.47 -4.74
CA LEU A 80 -1.78 -5.74 -5.27
C LEU A 80 -3.14 -6.12 -4.69
N ILE A 81 -3.29 -5.96 -3.37
CA ILE A 81 -4.56 -6.20 -2.67
C ILE A 81 -5.64 -5.24 -3.21
N LEU A 82 -5.29 -3.96 -3.31
CA LEU A 82 -6.17 -2.91 -3.82
C LEU A 82 -6.61 -3.17 -5.27
N TYR A 83 -5.66 -3.45 -6.17
CA TYR A 83 -5.96 -3.75 -7.57
C TYR A 83 -6.86 -4.98 -7.69
N ARG A 84 -6.56 -6.06 -6.98
CA ARG A 84 -7.41 -7.25 -7.00
C ARG A 84 -8.84 -6.94 -6.58
N MET A 85 -9.00 -6.11 -5.55
CA MET A 85 -10.29 -5.70 -5.03
C MET A 85 -11.05 -4.76 -5.99
N ALA A 86 -10.33 -3.92 -6.73
CA ALA A 86 -10.90 -2.97 -7.69
C ALA A 86 -11.25 -3.60 -9.04
N THR A 87 -10.42 -4.53 -9.54
CA THR A 87 -10.49 -4.99 -10.94
C THR A 87 -11.07 -6.40 -11.07
N GLY A 88 -11.19 -7.16 -9.99
CA GLY A 88 -11.79 -8.50 -10.00
C GLY A 88 -11.11 -9.42 -11.02
N VAL A 89 -11.89 -9.91 -11.99
CA VAL A 89 -11.41 -10.82 -13.06
C VAL A 89 -10.30 -10.21 -13.91
N PHE A 90 -10.25 -8.88 -14.05
CA PHE A 90 -9.20 -8.17 -14.80
C PHE A 90 -7.90 -7.97 -14.00
N PHE A 91 -7.77 -8.59 -12.83
CA PHE A 91 -6.58 -8.46 -12.00
C PHE A 91 -5.28 -8.89 -12.71
N VAL A 92 -5.31 -10.01 -13.44
CA VAL A 92 -4.12 -10.53 -14.14
C VAL A 92 -3.62 -9.58 -15.23
N PRO A 93 -4.45 -9.09 -16.19
CA PRO A 93 -3.97 -8.15 -17.19
C PRO A 93 -3.50 -6.82 -16.59
N VAL A 94 -4.17 -6.33 -15.54
CA VAL A 94 -3.74 -5.12 -14.81
C VAL A 94 -2.37 -5.34 -14.17
N LEU A 95 -2.14 -6.50 -13.57
CA LEU A 95 -0.85 -6.85 -12.97
C LEU A 95 0.26 -6.90 -14.03
N ALA A 96 -0.01 -7.55 -15.16
CA ALA A 96 0.93 -7.65 -16.28
C ALA A 96 1.34 -6.27 -16.82
N TYR A 97 0.46 -5.27 -16.72
CA TYR A 97 0.76 -3.90 -17.10
C TYR A 97 1.57 -3.14 -16.04
N TYR A 98 1.22 -3.25 -14.75
CA TYR A 98 1.85 -2.44 -13.70
C TYR A 98 3.19 -2.99 -13.20
N VAL A 99 3.39 -4.31 -13.16
CA VAL A 99 4.63 -4.91 -12.66
C VAL A 99 5.86 -4.47 -13.47
N PRO A 100 5.86 -4.49 -14.82
CA PRO A 100 6.99 -3.99 -15.60
C PRO A 100 7.26 -2.51 -15.32
N ARG A 101 6.21 -1.70 -15.17
CA ARG A 101 6.34 -0.26 -14.86
C ARG A 101 6.98 -0.02 -13.50
N TRP A 102 6.67 -0.84 -12.49
CA TRP A 102 7.32 -0.79 -11.19
C TRP A 102 8.79 -1.20 -11.27
N LEU A 103 9.11 -2.22 -12.07
CA LEU A 103 10.49 -2.64 -12.30
C LEU A 103 11.33 -1.57 -13.03
N LEU A 104 10.74 -0.73 -13.88
CA LEU A 104 11.46 0.40 -14.48
C LEU A 104 12.02 1.37 -13.43
N ARG A 105 11.39 1.49 -12.25
CA ARG A 105 11.89 2.32 -11.13
C ARG A 105 13.20 1.78 -10.55
N LEU A 106 13.53 0.51 -10.77
CA LEU A 106 14.82 -0.10 -10.37
C LEU A 106 16.03 0.65 -10.92
N LYS A 107 15.90 1.24 -12.12
CA LYS A 107 16.98 2.02 -12.75
C LYS A 107 17.41 3.20 -11.88
N ALA A 108 16.47 3.81 -11.16
CA ALA A 108 16.73 4.94 -10.27
C ALA A 108 17.40 4.53 -8.93
N HIS A 109 17.31 3.26 -8.52
CA HIS A 109 17.88 2.76 -7.25
C HIS A 109 19.31 2.20 -7.40
N GLY A 110 20.23 2.99 -7.99
CA GLY A 110 21.65 2.62 -8.08
C GLY A 110 22.24 2.32 -6.69
N GLY A 111 22.99 1.21 -6.56
CA GLY A 111 23.60 0.77 -5.29
C GLY A 111 22.72 -0.11 -4.38
N GLU A 112 21.39 -0.06 -4.53
CA GLU A 112 20.45 -0.79 -3.65
C GLU A 112 19.57 -1.82 -4.40
N ARG A 113 19.83 -2.04 -5.69
CA ARG A 113 19.00 -2.87 -6.59
C ARG A 113 18.68 -4.25 -6.05
N GLY A 114 19.67 -4.95 -5.48
CA GLY A 114 19.47 -6.29 -4.93
C GLY A 114 18.56 -6.32 -3.69
N ARG A 115 18.62 -5.29 -2.84
CA ARG A 115 17.71 -5.14 -1.70
C ARG A 115 16.31 -4.78 -2.16
N PHE A 116 16.20 -3.87 -3.13
CA PHE A 116 14.93 -3.51 -3.77
C PHE A 116 14.24 -4.75 -4.37
N LEU A 117 14.95 -5.53 -5.19
CA LEU A 117 14.38 -6.72 -5.84
C LEU A 117 13.91 -7.76 -4.83
N ARG A 118 14.67 -7.99 -3.75
CA ARG A 118 14.26 -8.90 -2.67
C ARG A 118 12.99 -8.44 -1.97
N LEU A 119 12.90 -7.15 -1.61
CA LEU A 119 11.69 -6.58 -1.01
C LEU A 119 10.51 -6.58 -1.96
N PHE A 120 10.73 -6.29 -3.24
CA PHE A 120 9.72 -6.29 -4.28
C PHE A 120 9.17 -7.71 -4.52
N ALA A 121 10.05 -8.71 -4.67
CA ALA A 121 9.64 -10.11 -4.80
C ALA A 121 8.85 -10.59 -3.58
N LEU A 122 9.29 -10.22 -2.37
CA LEU A 122 8.57 -10.50 -1.13
C LEU A 122 7.17 -9.84 -1.12
N ALA A 123 7.09 -8.58 -1.54
CA ALA A 123 5.83 -7.85 -1.65
C ALA A 123 4.86 -8.47 -2.65
N LEU A 124 5.38 -8.93 -3.80
CA LEU A 124 4.59 -9.66 -4.80
C LEU A 124 4.07 -10.98 -4.22
N ALA A 125 4.95 -11.76 -3.59
CA ALA A 125 4.62 -13.05 -3.02
C ALA A 125 3.56 -12.95 -1.91
N ASP A 126 3.70 -11.98 -1.01
CA ASP A 126 2.76 -11.73 0.08
C ASP A 126 1.46 -11.10 -0.43
N GLY A 127 1.55 -10.11 -1.33
CA GLY A 127 0.38 -9.42 -1.89
C GLY A 127 -0.51 -10.33 -2.74
N LEU A 128 0.09 -11.20 -3.57
CA LEU A 128 -0.66 -12.21 -4.34
C LEU A 128 -1.34 -13.26 -3.44
N ARG A 129 -0.70 -13.62 -2.32
CA ARG A 129 -1.26 -14.53 -1.30
C ARG A 129 -2.13 -13.83 -0.26
N ARG A 130 -2.27 -12.50 -0.33
CA ARG A 130 -2.98 -11.66 0.66
C ARG A 130 -2.47 -11.84 2.10
N ARG A 131 -1.17 -12.03 2.27
CA ARG A 131 -0.53 -12.12 3.59
C ARG A 131 -0.12 -10.72 4.06
N THR A 132 -0.78 -10.22 5.10
CA THR A 132 -0.49 -8.88 5.67
C THR A 132 0.33 -8.95 6.96
N GLY A 133 0.27 -10.07 7.69
CA GLY A 133 0.85 -10.22 9.03
C GLY A 133 2.38 -10.37 9.13
N ARG A 134 3.16 -9.93 8.15
CA ARG A 134 4.63 -9.99 8.26
C ARG A 134 5.13 -8.93 9.26
N PRO A 135 5.95 -9.28 10.27
CA PRO A 135 6.45 -8.33 11.24
C PRO A 135 7.26 -7.20 10.59
N HIS A 136 7.03 -5.96 11.03
CA HIS A 136 7.73 -4.79 10.48
C HIS A 136 9.25 -4.89 10.66
N ALA A 137 9.72 -5.40 11.79
CA ALA A 137 11.14 -5.63 12.06
C ALA A 137 11.80 -6.53 11.00
N GLU A 138 11.09 -7.55 10.51
CA GLU A 138 11.57 -8.46 9.47
C GLU A 138 11.72 -7.77 8.11
N VAL A 139 10.87 -6.78 7.83
CA VAL A 139 10.93 -5.95 6.62
C VAL A 139 12.08 -4.94 6.72
N LEU A 140 12.28 -4.33 7.89
CA LEU A 140 13.39 -3.43 8.17
C LEU A 140 14.74 -4.14 8.03
N ALA A 141 14.91 -5.31 8.66
CA ALA A 141 16.15 -6.08 8.56
C ALA A 141 16.54 -6.36 7.10
N ARG A 142 15.57 -6.76 6.26
CA ARG A 142 15.81 -6.98 4.83
C ARG A 142 16.13 -5.70 4.05
N ALA A 143 15.53 -4.58 4.42
CA ALA A 143 15.80 -3.29 3.79
C ALA A 143 17.21 -2.78 4.13
N GLU A 144 17.67 -2.99 5.36
CA GLU A 144 19.01 -2.64 5.82
C GLU A 144 20.07 -3.65 5.37
N GLY A 145 19.65 -4.87 5.00
CA GLY A 145 20.54 -5.97 4.64
C GLY A 145 21.12 -6.69 5.87
N ARG A 146 20.48 -6.56 7.03
CA ARG A 146 20.79 -7.30 8.26
C ARG A 146 20.07 -8.66 8.22
N ALA A 147 20.71 -9.69 8.78
CA ALA A 147 20.00 -10.93 9.06
C ALA A 147 18.90 -10.65 10.09
N PRO A 148 17.71 -11.28 9.99
CA PRO A 148 16.72 -11.19 11.06
C PRO A 148 17.32 -11.75 12.35
N ASP A 149 17.20 -11.02 13.46
CA ASP A 149 17.58 -11.52 14.79
C ASP A 149 16.74 -12.78 15.11
N PRO A 150 17.36 -13.82 15.71
CA PRO A 150 16.71 -15.09 16.01
C PRO A 150 15.58 -14.98 17.05
#